data_AF-A0AAE0R7F5-F1
#
_entry.id   AF-A0AAE0R7F5-F1
#
_cell.length_a   1.000
_cell.length_b   1.000
_cell.length_c   1.000
_cell.angle_alpha   90.00
_cell.angle_beta   90.00
_cell.angle_gamma   90.00
#
_symmetry.space_group_name_H-M   'P 1'
#
loop_
_entity.id
_entity.type
_entity.pdbx_description
1 polymer ?
#
loop_
_entity_poly.entity_id
_entity_poly.type
_entity_poly.pdbx_seq_one_letter_code
_entity_poly.pdbx_strand_id
1 'polypeptide(L)'
;MEIFSNLMRCIERNQAELLKVMEEKQKTAERQAEEFIKELEQENTELTRRTTELEQLSHTEDHLHLLQIYPSLCRPPHTQDWTHITINPHLSVETLRRALSQLQETLTEEMVDVTLDPDTANPELVLSDDGKQVKPWRQETESP
;
A
#
# COMPACT_ATOMS: atom_id res chain seq x y z
N MET A 1 29.43 1.71 18.22
CA MET A 1 28.99 0.74 17.18
C MET A 1 27.61 0.15 17.49
N GLU A 2 27.30 -0.21 18.74
CA GLU A 2 26.04 -0.86 19.12
C GLU A 2 24.77 -0.02 18.88
N ILE A 3 24.85 1.31 19.06
CA ILE A 3 23.74 2.24 18.79
C ILE A 3 23.35 2.23 17.30
N PHE A 4 24.32 2.34 16.39
CA PHE A 4 24.06 2.31 14.94
C PHE A 4 23.53 0.94 14.48
N SER A 5 23.99 -0.15 15.08
CA SER A 5 23.49 -1.50 14.79
C SER A 5 22.04 -1.66 15.25
N ASN A 6 21.69 -1.16 16.44
CA ASN A 6 20.31 -1.17 16.93
C ASN A 6 19.39 -0.32 16.07
N LEU A 7 19.83 0.87 15.66
CA LEU A 7 19.08 1.75 14.75
C LEU A 7 18.81 1.06 13.39
N MET A 8 19.84 0.48 12.78
CA MET A 8 19.71 -0.22 11.50
C MET A 8 18.72 -1.39 11.58
N ARG A 9 18.82 -2.18 12.66
CA ARG A 9 17.87 -3.29 12.93
C ARG A 9 16.44 -2.81 13.14
N CYS A 10 16.23 -1.65 13.77
CA CYS A 10 14.90 -1.05 13.91
C CYS A 10 14.33 -0.61 12.56
N ILE A 11 15.14 0.03 11.71
CA ILE A 11 14.73 0.45 10.36
C ILE A 11 14.35 -0.76 9.51
N GLU A 12 15.18 -1.81 9.49
CA GLU A 12 14.91 -3.03 8.74
C GLU A 12 13.60 -3.70 9.18
N ARG A 13 13.36 -3.77 10.50
CA ARG A 13 12.12 -4.33 11.04
C ARG A 13 10.90 -3.52 10.58
N ASN A 14 10.96 -2.19 10.69
CA ASN A 14 9.85 -1.32 10.32
C ASN A 14 9.57 -1.36 8.81
N GLN A 15 10.61 -1.46 7.98
CA GLN A 15 10.45 -1.64 6.53
C GLN A 15 9.78 -2.97 6.19
N ALA A 16 10.19 -4.07 6.83
CA ALA A 16 9.58 -5.38 6.64
C ALA A 16 8.10 -5.40 7.07
N GLU A 17 7.78 -4.77 8.20
CA GLU A 17 6.40 -4.65 8.69
C GLU A 17 5.53 -3.81 7.75
N LEU A 18 6.03 -2.66 7.30
CA LEU A 18 5.32 -1.80 6.35
C LEU A 18 5.05 -2.54 5.04
N LEU A 19 6.04 -3.24 4.49
CA LEU A 19 5.89 -4.03 3.26
C LEU A 19 4.82 -5.10 3.42
N LYS A 20 4.81 -5.81 4.56
CA LYS A 20 3.81 -6.82 4.87
C LYS A 20 2.40 -6.23 4.92
N VAL A 21 2.21 -5.11 5.62
CA VAL A 21 0.89 -4.44 5.69
C VAL A 21 0.41 -3.99 4.31
N MET A 22 1.31 -3.50 3.46
CA MET A 22 0.98 -3.11 2.09
C MET A 22 0.53 -4.32 1.25
N GLU A 23 1.24 -5.43 1.34
CA GLU A 23 0.91 -6.66 0.63
C GLU A 23 -0.44 -7.23 1.07
N GLU A 24 -0.73 -7.25 2.38
CA GLU A 24 -2.01 -7.71 2.92
C GLU A 24 -3.18 -6.83 2.47
N LYS A 25 -2.98 -5.50 2.46
CA LYS A 25 -3.98 -4.55 1.96
C LYS A 25 -4.23 -4.72 0.46
N GLN A 26 -3.17 -4.90 -0.33
CA GLN A 26 -3.28 -5.14 -1.76
C GLN A 26 -4.07 -6.43 -2.04
N LYS A 27 -3.70 -7.55 -1.42
CA LYS A 27 -4.41 -8.84 -1.59
C LYS A 27 -5.88 -8.74 -1.20
N THR A 28 -6.20 -7.97 -0.17
CA THR A 28 -7.59 -7.76 0.25
C THR A 28 -8.37 -6.99 -0.81
N ALA A 29 -7.80 -5.91 -1.35
CA ALA A 29 -8.42 -5.12 -2.42
C ALA A 29 -8.57 -5.92 -3.73
N GLU A 30 -7.56 -6.72 -4.10
CA GLU A 30 -7.61 -7.62 -5.27
C GLU A 30 -8.73 -8.64 -5.14
N ARG A 31 -8.83 -9.34 -4.00
CA ARG A 31 -9.90 -10.32 -3.75
C ARG A 31 -11.29 -9.68 -3.82
N GLN A 32 -11.46 -8.48 -3.27
CA GLN A 32 -12.72 -7.74 -3.38
C GLN A 32 -13.06 -7.40 -4.83
N ALA A 33 -12.06 -6.94 -5.61
CA ALA A 33 -12.25 -6.66 -7.02
C ALA A 33 -12.63 -7.92 -7.82
N GLU A 34 -11.98 -9.06 -7.56
CA GLU A 34 -12.30 -10.34 -8.19
C GLU A 34 -13.75 -10.80 -7.89
N GLU A 35 -14.20 -10.63 -6.64
CA GLU A 35 -15.58 -10.95 -6.25
C GLU A 35 -16.59 -10.07 -7.01
N PHE A 36 -16.32 -8.76 -7.10
CA PHE A 36 -17.16 -7.84 -7.88
C PHE A 36 -17.18 -8.14 -9.37
N ILE A 37 -16.02 -8.45 -9.96
CA ILE A 37 -15.94 -8.83 -11.39
C ILE A 37 -16.80 -10.07 -11.64
N LYS A 38 -16.69 -11.08 -10.80
CA LYS A 38 -17.46 -12.33 -10.93
C LYS A 38 -18.97 -12.09 -10.84
N GLU A 39 -19.40 -11.26 -9.90
CA GLU A 39 -20.81 -10.88 -9.75
C GLU A 39 -21.32 -10.13 -10.99
N LEU A 40 -20.56 -9.16 -11.51
CA LEU A 40 -20.88 -8.42 -12.73
C LEU A 40 -20.95 -9.33 -13.96
N GLU A 41 -20.01 -10.27 -14.12
CA GLU A 41 -20.02 -11.23 -15.22
C GLU A 41 -21.26 -12.14 -15.17
N GLN A 42 -21.65 -12.57 -13.97
CA GLN A 42 -22.87 -13.36 -13.77
C GLN A 42 -24.13 -12.55 -14.10
N GLU A 43 -24.21 -11.29 -13.65
CA GLU A 43 -25.32 -10.38 -13.95
C GLU A 43 -25.43 -10.12 -15.45
N ASN A 44 -24.32 -9.84 -16.12
CA ASN A 44 -24.28 -9.61 -17.57
C ASN A 44 -24.69 -10.86 -18.36
N THR A 45 -24.30 -12.06 -17.90
CA THR A 45 -24.68 -13.33 -18.52
C THR A 45 -26.19 -13.56 -18.42
N GLU A 46 -26.80 -13.31 -17.25
CA GLU A 46 -28.25 -13.41 -17.06
C GLU A 46 -29.02 -12.38 -17.89
N LEU A 47 -28.54 -11.13 -17.95
CA LEU A 47 -29.14 -10.08 -18.77
C LEU A 47 -29.06 -10.42 -20.26
N THR A 48 -27.93 -10.94 -20.72
CA THR A 48 -27.75 -11.38 -22.11
C THR A 48 -28.70 -12.53 -22.44
N ARG A 49 -28.79 -13.54 -21.57
CA ARG A 49 -29.73 -14.66 -21.74
C ARG A 49 -31.17 -14.17 -21.88
N ARG A 50 -31.64 -13.31 -20.97
CA ARG A 50 -33.00 -12.75 -21.02
C ARG A 50 -33.26 -11.92 -22.27
N THR A 51 -32.28 -11.13 -22.69
CA THR A 51 -32.38 -10.34 -23.92
C THR A 51 -32.58 -11.26 -25.13
N THR A 52 -31.78 -12.33 -25.24
CA THR A 52 -31.95 -13.30 -26.34
C THR A 52 -33.27 -14.05 -26.30
N GLU A 53 -33.77 -14.43 -25.11
CA GLU A 53 -35.08 -15.07 -24.95
C GLU A 53 -36.22 -14.13 -25.35
N LEU A 54 -36.14 -12.86 -24.96
CA LEU A 54 -37.13 -11.83 -25.35
C LEU A 54 -37.10 -11.56 -26.85
N GLU A 55 -35.92 -11.49 -27.46
CA GLU A 55 -35.78 -11.35 -28.91
C GLU A 55 -36.43 -12.54 -29.63
N GLN A 56 -36.15 -13.78 -29.21
CA GLN A 56 -36.76 -14.98 -29.80
C GLN A 56 -38.29 -14.98 -29.67
N LEU A 57 -38.81 -14.63 -28.48
CA LEU A 57 -40.25 -14.53 -28.24
C LEU A 57 -40.92 -13.46 -29.11
N SER A 58 -40.25 -12.33 -29.35
CA SER A 58 -40.82 -11.26 -30.19
C SER A 58 -41.01 -11.67 -31.66
N HIS A 59 -40.28 -12.69 -32.12
CA HIS A 59 -40.38 -13.24 -33.48
C HIS A 59 -41.26 -14.51 -33.55
N THR A 60 -41.78 -14.98 -32.41
CA THR A 60 -42.52 -16.24 -32.29
C THR A 60 -44.01 -15.99 -32.07
N GLU A 61 -44.88 -16.57 -32.90
CA GLU A 61 -46.35 -16.54 -32.75
C GLU A 61 -46.89 -17.63 -31.78
N ASP A 62 -46.01 -18.43 -31.18
CA ASP A 62 -46.39 -19.45 -30.20
C ASP A 62 -46.65 -18.83 -28.81
N HIS A 63 -47.92 -18.52 -28.57
CA HIS A 63 -48.41 -17.99 -27.30
C HIS A 63 -48.31 -18.99 -26.13
N LEU A 64 -48.20 -20.30 -26.39
CA LEU A 64 -48.04 -21.32 -25.35
C LEU A 64 -46.61 -21.30 -24.78
N HIS A 65 -45.62 -21.11 -25.64
CA HIS A 65 -44.21 -20.93 -25.26
C HIS A 65 -44.01 -19.67 -24.40
N LEU A 66 -44.73 -18.59 -24.71
CA LEU A 66 -44.70 -17.34 -23.95
C LEU A 66 -45.15 -17.57 -22.49
N LEU A 67 -46.25 -18.31 -22.29
CA LEU A 67 -46.76 -18.64 -20.95
C LEU A 67 -45.79 -19.49 -20.11
N GLN A 68 -44.97 -20.33 -20.74
CA GLN A 68 -43.96 -21.13 -20.04
C GLN A 68 -42.75 -20.30 -19.57
N ILE A 69 -42.31 -19.31 -20.36
CA ILE A 69 -41.05 -18.58 -20.11
C ILE A 69 -41.29 -17.28 -19.32
N TYR A 70 -42.51 -16.73 -19.38
CA TYR A 70 -42.88 -15.49 -18.68
C TYR A 70 -42.57 -15.46 -17.17
N PRO A 71 -42.81 -16.53 -16.36
CA PRO A 71 -42.52 -16.51 -14.93
C PRO A 71 -41.03 -16.30 -14.61
N SER A 72 -40.13 -16.86 -15.42
CA SER A 72 -38.69 -16.70 -15.28
C SER A 72 -38.20 -15.29 -15.66
N LEU A 73 -38.87 -14.62 -16.60
CA LEU A 73 -38.54 -13.28 -17.06
C LEU A 73 -39.04 -12.19 -16.09
N CYS A 74 -40.21 -12.38 -15.47
CA CYS A 74 -40.78 -11.43 -14.52
C CYS A 74 -40.04 -11.36 -13.18
N ARG A 75 -39.19 -12.34 -12.86
CA ARG A 75 -38.38 -12.28 -11.65
C ARG A 75 -37.26 -11.24 -11.86
N PRO A 76 -37.14 -10.20 -11.02
CA PRO A 76 -36.01 -9.28 -11.10
C PRO A 76 -34.68 -10.04 -10.99
N PRO A 77 -33.66 -9.73 -11.83
CA PRO A 77 -32.33 -10.28 -11.62
C PRO A 77 -31.80 -9.80 -10.27
N HIS A 78 -30.89 -10.57 -9.68
CA HIS A 78 -30.15 -10.10 -8.52
C HIS A 78 -29.28 -8.93 -8.98
N THR A 79 -29.56 -7.75 -8.44
CA THR A 79 -28.84 -6.51 -8.72
C THR A 79 -28.14 -6.12 -7.44
N GLN A 80 -26.81 -6.11 -7.46
CA GLN A 80 -26.02 -5.57 -6.37
C GLN A 80 -26.01 -4.04 -6.48
N ASP A 81 -26.07 -3.34 -5.35
CA ASP A 81 -25.93 -1.89 -5.34
C ASP A 81 -24.45 -1.52 -5.53
N TRP A 82 -24.10 -1.16 -6.76
CA TRP A 82 -22.75 -0.80 -7.17
C TRP A 82 -22.37 0.64 -6.78
N THR A 83 -23.30 1.46 -6.29
CA THR A 83 -23.06 2.90 -6.03
C THR A 83 -22.10 3.15 -4.86
N HIS A 84 -21.90 2.15 -4.00
CA HIS A 84 -21.02 2.24 -2.83
C HIS A 84 -19.57 1.80 -3.12
N ILE A 85 -19.24 1.35 -4.34
CA ILE A 85 -17.86 1.00 -4.70
C ILE A 85 -17.04 2.29 -4.85
N THR A 86 -16.49 2.73 -3.73
CA THR A 86 -15.56 3.85 -3.71
C THR A 86 -14.16 3.30 -3.98
N ILE A 87 -13.69 3.42 -5.22
CA ILE A 87 -12.26 3.32 -5.51
C ILE A 87 -11.65 4.54 -4.83
N ASN A 88 -10.96 4.36 -3.71
CA ASN A 88 -10.30 5.46 -3.02
C ASN A 88 -8.80 5.49 -3.37
N PRO A 89 -8.42 6.13 -4.49
CA PRO A 89 -7.01 6.25 -4.88
C PRO A 89 -6.21 7.12 -3.90
N HIS A 90 -6.90 7.91 -3.05
CA HIS A 90 -6.28 8.87 -2.14
C HIS A 90 -5.82 8.25 -0.82
N LEU A 91 -6.35 7.07 -0.47
CA LEU A 91 -6.08 6.43 0.82
C LEU A 91 -4.69 5.78 0.92
N SER A 92 -3.95 5.62 -0.20
CA SER A 92 -2.64 4.97 -0.19
C SER A 92 -1.50 5.97 0.00
N VAL A 93 -1.36 6.98 -0.85
CA VAL A 93 -0.16 7.84 -0.85
C VAL A 93 -0.12 8.80 0.33
N GLU A 94 -1.23 9.49 0.65
CA GLU A 94 -1.27 10.45 1.75
C GLU A 94 -1.11 9.76 3.11
N THR A 95 -1.71 8.59 3.26
CA THR A 95 -1.62 7.76 4.46
C THR A 95 -0.21 7.18 4.62
N LEU A 96 0.40 6.69 3.54
CA LEU A 96 1.79 6.23 3.54
C LEU A 96 2.74 7.37 3.87
N ARG A 97 2.54 8.55 3.26
CA ARG A 97 3.34 9.74 3.54
C ARG A 97 3.25 10.11 5.02
N ARG A 98 2.06 10.12 5.62
CA ARG A 98 1.89 10.37 7.07
C ARG A 98 2.58 9.31 7.93
N ALA A 99 2.40 8.03 7.62
CA ALA A 99 3.02 6.94 8.38
C ALA A 99 4.55 7.00 8.30
N LEU A 100 5.11 7.31 7.12
CA LEU A 100 6.54 7.52 6.94
C LEU A 100 7.04 8.76 7.68
N SER A 101 6.30 9.86 7.66
CA SER A 101 6.64 11.07 8.43
C SER A 101 6.63 10.81 9.93
N GLN A 102 5.64 10.07 10.45
CA GLN A 102 5.60 9.68 11.86
C GLN A 102 6.77 8.78 12.24
N LEU A 103 7.08 7.79 11.39
CA LEU A 103 8.23 6.92 11.62
C LEU A 103 9.55 7.72 11.61
N GLN A 104 9.70 8.67 10.70
CA GLN A 104 10.86 9.56 10.65
C GLN A 104 10.98 10.40 11.93
N GLU A 105 9.88 10.95 12.41
CA GLU A 105 9.83 11.77 13.63
C GLU A 105 10.25 10.95 14.87
N THR A 106 9.70 9.75 15.04
CA THR A 106 10.12 8.83 16.12
C THR A 106 11.59 8.45 16.02
N LEU A 107 12.09 8.19 14.80
CA LEU A 107 13.52 7.88 14.61
C LEU A 107 14.42 9.08 14.95
N THR A 108 13.99 10.31 14.65
CA THR A 108 14.74 11.51 15.03
C THR A 108 14.73 11.80 16.52
N GLU A 109 13.63 11.49 17.23
CA GLU A 109 13.56 11.63 18.69
C GLU A 109 14.50 10.66 19.42
N GLU A 110 14.60 9.42 18.93
CA GLU A 110 15.50 8.40 19.48
C GLU A 110 16.98 8.66 19.10
N MET A 111 17.25 9.57 18.17
CA MET A 111 18.59 9.93 17.74
C MET A 111 19.19 10.99 18.68
N VAL A 112 19.91 10.53 19.71
CA VAL A 112 20.69 11.41 20.58
C VAL A 112 21.88 12.01 19.83
N ASP A 113 22.14 13.30 20.06
CA ASP A 113 23.31 13.98 19.50
C ASP A 113 24.58 13.45 20.16
N VAL A 114 25.39 12.70 19.39
CA VAL A 114 26.62 12.09 19.89
C VAL A 114 27.80 12.98 19.50
N THR A 115 28.49 13.52 20.50
CA THR A 115 29.73 14.27 20.34
C THR A 115 30.92 13.46 20.87
N LEU A 116 32.08 13.63 20.25
CA LEU A 116 33.34 13.09 20.73
C LEU A 116 33.83 13.91 21.93
N ASP A 117 34.22 13.22 23.00
CA ASP A 117 34.76 13.85 24.20
C ASP A 117 36.24 14.21 23.98
N PRO A 118 36.61 15.51 23.98
CA PRO A 118 37.99 15.94 23.78
C PRO A 118 38.92 15.47 24.91
N ASP A 119 38.42 15.28 26.13
CA ASP A 119 39.24 14.86 27.27
C ASP A 119 39.65 13.38 27.18
N THR A 120 38.93 12.60 26.37
CA THR A 120 39.20 11.18 26.13
C THR A 120 39.93 10.96 24.78
N ALA A 121 40.18 12.00 24.00
CA ALA A 121 40.78 11.89 22.67
C ALA A 121 42.29 11.59 22.71
N ASN A 122 42.76 10.78 21.76
CA ASN A 122 44.19 10.54 21.57
C ASN A 122 44.90 11.84 21.13
N PRO A 123 46.04 12.23 21.73
CA PRO A 123 46.77 13.45 21.39
C PRO A 123 47.16 13.62 19.91
N GLU A 124 47.23 12.55 19.14
CA GLU A 124 47.52 12.60 17.70
C GLU A 124 46.28 12.86 16.82
N LEU A 125 45.11 13.06 17.43
CA LEU A 125 43.85 13.31 16.75
C LEU A 125 43.36 14.73 17.04
N VAL A 126 42.79 15.37 16.03
CA VAL A 126 42.10 16.65 16.16
C VAL A 126 40.62 16.47 15.89
N LEU A 127 39.82 16.97 16.83
CA LEU A 127 38.37 17.03 16.72
C LEU A 127 37.94 18.35 16.06
N SER A 128 36.83 18.33 15.33
CA SER A 128 36.16 19.56 14.89
C SER A 128 35.52 20.29 16.08
N ASP A 129 35.28 21.59 15.93
CA ASP A 129 34.68 22.43 16.98
C ASP A 129 33.29 21.94 17.44
N ASP A 130 32.55 21.26 16.56
CA ASP A 130 31.26 20.64 16.86
C ASP A 130 31.36 19.25 17.52
N GLY A 131 32.58 18.73 17.69
CA GLY A 131 32.85 17.40 18.24
C GLY A 131 32.36 16.24 17.36
N LYS A 132 31.97 16.47 16.11
CA LYS A 132 31.37 15.45 15.23
C LYS A 132 32.34 14.79 14.26
N GLN A 133 33.53 15.35 14.08
CA GLN A 133 34.55 14.84 13.16
C GLN A 133 35.89 14.66 13.86
N VAL A 134 36.65 13.66 13.41
CA VAL A 134 38.02 13.42 13.86
C VAL A 134 38.95 13.30 12.66
N LYS A 135 40.12 13.94 12.74
CA LYS A 135 41.17 13.84 11.72
C LYS A 135 42.52 13.58 12.39
N PRO A 136 43.43 12.82 11.74
CA PRO A 136 44.80 12.71 12.21
C PRO A 136 45.48 14.08 12.18
N TRP A 137 46.28 14.39 13.20
CA TRP A 137 47.15 15.55 13.17
C TRP A 137 48.16 15.39 12.03
N ARG A 138 48.13 16.29 11.05
CA ARG A 138 49.13 16.34 9.99
C ARG A 138 50.15 17.39 10.39
N GLN A 139 51.37 16.98 10.73
CA GLN A 139 52.50 17.91 10.71
C GLN A 139 52.65 18.40 9.27
N GLU A 140 52.46 19.70 9.05
CA GLU A 140 52.89 20.32 7.80
C GLU A 140 54.39 20.03 7.64
N THR A 141 54.72 19.21 6.65
CA THR A 141 56.09 19.11 6.17
C THR A 141 56.46 20.48 5.62
N GLU A 142 57.17 21.29 6.41
CA GLU A 142 58.04 22.33 5.87
C GLU A 142 58.94 21.64 4.84
N SER A 143 58.74 21.95 3.56
CA SER A 143 59.72 21.66 2.52
C SER A 143 60.43 22.98 2.18
N PRO A 144 61.77 23.00 2.08
CA PRO A 144 62.56 24.21 1.88
C PRO A 144 62.24 25.00 0.61
#